data_AF-A0A8S4QM90-F1
#
_entry.id   AF-A0A8S4QM90-F1
#
_cell.length_a   1.000
_cell.length_b   1.000
_cell.length_c   1.000
_cell.angle_alpha   90.00
_cell.angle_beta   90.00
_cell.angle_gamma   90.00
#
_symmetry.space_group_name_H-M   'P 1'
#
loop_
_entity.id
_entity.type
_entity.pdbx_description
1 polymer ?
#
loop_
_entity_poly.entity_id
_entity_poly.type
_entity_poly.pdbx_seq_one_letter_code
_entity_poly.pdbx_strand_id
1 'polypeptide(L)'
;SSSPVAEPYVVVWDVRCVRGSSLRQIPTVSPPQLLHFVPAVSGRAVAVASDGHVTVLDVNDALKPESQSVFKMETHNSQCSVMDVSSTSQALAFGDLGGHIQMFSAKQNLEPAYNSFSR
;
A
#
# COMPACT_ATOMS: atom_id res chain seq x y z
N SER A 1 9.29 12.63 -26.22
CA SER A 1 10.10 12.01 -25.13
C SER A 1 9.27 10.90 -24.53
N SER A 2 9.79 9.67 -24.46
CA SER A 2 9.10 8.60 -23.73
C SER A 2 9.09 8.96 -22.25
N SER A 3 7.92 9.08 -21.65
CA SER A 3 7.77 9.15 -20.20
C SER A 3 8.46 7.94 -19.55
N PRO A 4 9.18 8.12 -18.43
CA PRO A 4 9.83 7.00 -17.75
C PRO A 4 8.77 5.96 -17.38
N VAL A 5 9.06 4.69 -17.71
CA VAL A 5 8.21 3.56 -17.35
C VAL A 5 8.44 3.28 -15.87
N ALA A 6 7.37 3.26 -15.07
CA ALA A 6 7.45 2.91 -13.67
C ALA A 6 7.79 1.41 -13.53
N GLU A 7 8.71 1.08 -12.64
CA GLU A 7 9.14 -0.29 -12.41
C GLU A 7 8.26 -0.98 -11.35
N PRO A 8 8.04 -2.31 -11.42
CA PRO A 8 7.20 -3.07 -10.49
C PRO A 8 7.96 -3.41 -9.19
N TYR A 9 8.47 -2.39 -8.50
CA TYR A 9 9.06 -2.55 -7.17
C TYR A 9 8.92 -1.30 -6.31
N VAL A 10 8.95 -1.49 -4.99
CA VAL A 10 9.11 -0.42 -4.00
C VAL A 10 10.55 -0.38 -3.51
N VAL A 11 11.14 0.81 -3.50
CA VAL A 11 12.47 1.05 -2.93
C VAL A 11 12.32 1.38 -1.45
N VAL A 12 13.06 0.67 -0.62
CA VAL A 12 13.10 0.86 0.83
C VAL A 12 14.45 1.38 1.23
N TRP A 13 14.44 2.49 1.96
CA TRP A 13 15.61 3.05 2.62
C TRP A 13 15.49 2.90 4.13
N ASP A 14 16.42 2.16 4.73
CA ASP A 14 16.53 2.11 6.19
C ASP A 14 17.26 3.36 6.72
N VAL A 15 16.49 4.30 7.27
CA VAL A 15 17.01 5.56 7.82
C VAL A 15 17.95 5.37 9.01
N ARG A 16 17.95 4.19 9.65
CA ARG A 16 18.86 3.86 10.76
C ARG A 16 20.27 3.53 10.26
N CYS A 17 20.41 3.14 9.00
CA CYS A 17 21.67 2.79 8.36
C CYS A 17 22.19 3.97 7.53
N VAL A 18 23.05 4.79 8.15
CA VAL A 18 23.52 6.09 7.60
C VAL A 18 24.41 5.96 6.33
N ARG A 19 24.78 4.75 5.87
CA ARG A 19 25.75 4.56 4.78
C ARG A 19 25.29 3.68 3.62
N GLY A 20 24.08 3.88 3.09
CA GLY A 20 23.65 3.34 1.78
C GLY A 20 23.68 1.82 1.62
N SER A 21 24.00 1.07 2.67
CA SER A 21 24.20 -0.37 2.68
C SER A 21 22.90 -1.16 2.81
N SER A 22 21.75 -0.50 2.74
CA SER A 22 20.44 -1.13 2.93
C SER A 22 19.36 -0.53 2.04
N LEU A 23 19.72 -0.12 0.82
CA LEU A 23 18.74 0.02 -0.25
C LEU A 23 18.22 -1.38 -0.59
N ARG A 24 16.92 -1.59 -0.42
CA ARG A 24 16.26 -2.84 -0.79
C ARG A 24 15.13 -2.56 -1.75
N GLN A 25 14.94 -3.46 -2.70
CA GLN A 25 13.81 -3.44 -3.62
C GLN A 25 12.84 -4.54 -3.22
N ILE A 26 11.57 -4.20 -3.06
CA ILE A 26 10.50 -5.14 -2.81
C ILE A 26 9.68 -5.27 -4.09
N PRO A 27 9.65 -6.43 -4.75
CA PRO A 27 8.89 -6.59 -5.98
C PRO A 27 7.39 -6.43 -5.72
N THR A 28 6.68 -5.86 -6.68
CA THR A 28 5.21 -5.77 -6.71
C THR A 28 4.68 -6.40 -7.99
N VAL A 29 3.37 -6.71 -8.01
CA VAL A 29 2.74 -7.33 -9.19
C VAL A 29 2.61 -6.34 -10.36
N SER A 30 2.38 -5.06 -10.04
CA SER A 30 2.24 -3.96 -10.99
C SER A 30 3.00 -2.74 -10.47
N PRO A 31 3.47 -1.82 -11.32
CA PRO A 31 4.18 -0.60 -10.90
C PRO A 31 3.33 0.22 -9.91
N PRO A 32 3.77 0.34 -8.65
CA PRO A 32 2.99 1.04 -7.63
C PRO A 32 3.07 2.55 -7.85
N GLN A 33 1.94 3.24 -7.74
CA GLN A 33 1.84 4.68 -7.90
C GLN A 33 1.70 5.40 -6.54
N LEU A 34 1.02 4.78 -5.58
CA LEU A 34 0.81 5.32 -4.25
C LEU A 34 1.37 4.35 -3.20
N LEU A 35 1.89 4.91 -2.11
CA LEU A 35 2.53 4.16 -1.03
C LEU A 35 2.20 4.82 0.32
N HIS A 36 1.83 4.02 1.31
CA HIS A 36 1.57 4.51 2.67
C HIS A 36 2.00 3.49 3.72
N PHE A 37 2.60 3.95 4.83
CA PHE A 37 2.91 3.07 5.96
C PHE A 37 1.65 2.72 6.76
N VAL A 38 1.62 1.55 7.39
CA VAL A 38 0.53 1.15 8.29
C VAL A 38 0.89 1.56 9.73
N PRO A 39 0.19 2.53 10.35
CA PRO A 39 0.64 3.15 11.61
C PRO A 39 0.87 2.19 12.79
N ALA A 40 0.01 1.20 12.98
CA ALA A 40 0.03 0.33 14.16
C ALA A 40 1.01 -0.85 14.03
N VAL A 41 1.54 -1.10 12.83
CA VAL A 41 2.38 -2.27 12.55
C VAL A 41 3.69 -1.80 11.92
N SER A 42 4.72 -1.66 12.76
CA SER A 42 6.05 -1.26 12.32
C SER A 42 6.55 -2.16 11.20
N GLY A 43 6.89 -1.55 10.06
CA GLY A 43 7.39 -2.27 8.88
C GLY A 43 6.32 -2.87 7.98
N ARG A 44 5.03 -2.52 8.14
CA ARG A 44 4.02 -2.77 7.11
C ARG A 44 3.76 -1.51 6.29
N ALA A 45 3.63 -1.68 4.99
CA ALA A 45 3.25 -0.62 4.07
C ALA A 45 2.25 -1.14 3.04
N VAL A 46 1.41 -0.26 2.51
CA VAL A 46 0.47 -0.56 1.44
C VAL A 46 0.91 0.18 0.21
N ALA A 47 1.10 -0.54 -0.88
CA ALA A 47 1.38 -0.01 -2.21
C ALA A 47 0.18 -0.29 -3.11
N VAL A 48 -0.22 0.68 -3.92
CA VAL A 48 -1.29 0.50 -4.92
C VAL A 48 -0.86 1.02 -6.29
N ALA A 49 -1.11 0.23 -7.32
CA ALA A 49 -0.92 0.58 -8.71
C ALA A 49 -2.16 1.27 -9.29
N SER A 50 -2.00 1.99 -10.39
CA SER A 50 -3.10 2.72 -11.06
C SER A 50 -4.24 1.80 -11.51
N ASP A 51 -3.94 0.54 -11.80
CA ASP A 51 -4.86 -0.51 -12.25
C ASP A 51 -5.60 -1.23 -11.10
N GLY A 52 -5.38 -0.79 -9.86
CA GLY A 52 -6.04 -1.31 -8.67
C GLY A 52 -5.35 -2.52 -8.02
N HIS A 53 -4.18 -2.96 -8.49
CA HIS A 53 -3.41 -3.95 -7.72
C HIS A 53 -2.89 -3.33 -6.43
N VAL A 54 -3.25 -3.93 -5.30
CA VAL A 54 -2.84 -3.53 -3.96
C VAL A 54 -1.93 -4.61 -3.38
N THR A 55 -0.77 -4.19 -2.88
CA THR A 55 0.16 -5.05 -2.15
C THR A 55 0.38 -4.51 -0.75
N VAL A 56 0.07 -5.32 0.26
CA VAL A 56 0.50 -5.11 1.65
C VAL A 56 1.87 -5.74 1.81
N LEU A 57 2.88 -4.88 1.95
CA LEU A 57 4.29 -5.21 2.01
C LEU A 57 4.73 -5.44 3.46
N ASP A 58 5.59 -6.44 3.66
CA ASP A 58 6.44 -6.53 4.85
C ASP A 58 7.83 -5.94 4.50
N VAL A 59 8.10 -4.76 5.03
CA VAL A 59 9.32 -3.98 4.79
C VAL A 59 10.53 -4.57 5.53
N ASN A 60 10.27 -5.38 6.57
CA ASN A 60 11.32 -6.02 7.36
C ASN A 60 11.74 -7.37 6.75
N ASP A 61 10.80 -8.14 6.19
CA ASP A 61 11.04 -9.47 5.57
C ASP A 61 10.76 -9.48 4.06
N ALA A 62 11.28 -8.46 3.37
CA ALA A 62 11.08 -8.21 1.93
C ALA A 62 11.50 -9.36 0.99
N LEU A 63 12.35 -10.28 1.46
CA LEU A 63 12.90 -11.38 0.67
C LEU A 63 11.98 -12.60 0.59
N LYS A 64 10.90 -12.60 1.38
CA LYS A 64 9.92 -13.68 1.44
C LYS A 64 8.61 -13.24 0.77
N PRO A 65 8.34 -13.65 -0.47
CA PRO A 65 7.10 -13.29 -1.17
C PRO A 65 5.84 -13.65 -0.40
N GLU A 66 5.87 -14.72 0.41
CA GLU A 66 4.78 -15.19 1.26
C GLU A 66 4.44 -14.23 2.42
N SER A 67 5.34 -13.30 2.75
CA SER A 67 5.09 -12.28 3.79
C SER A 67 4.18 -11.15 3.30
N GLN A 68 3.99 -11.05 1.98
CA GLN A 68 3.18 -10.05 1.32
C GLN A 68 1.75 -10.54 1.12
N SER A 69 0.79 -9.62 1.13
CA SER A 69 -0.60 -9.93 0.76
C SER A 69 -0.99 -9.09 -0.43
N VAL A 70 -1.49 -9.73 -1.47
CA VAL A 70 -1.91 -9.06 -2.71
C VAL A 70 -3.41 -9.21 -2.87
N PHE A 71 -4.09 -8.12 -3.19
CA PHE A 71 -5.49 -8.13 -3.60
C PHE A 71 -5.71 -7.07 -4.67
N LYS A 72 -6.89 -7.07 -5.28
CA LYS A 72 -7.25 -6.14 -6.34
C LYS A 72 -8.54 -5.43 -5.97
N MET A 73 -8.55 -4.11 -6.12
CA MET A 73 -9.77 -3.31 -6.02
C MET A 73 -10.40 -3.10 -7.40
N GLU A 74 -11.69 -2.77 -7.42
CA GLU A 74 -12.40 -2.49 -8.66
C GLU A 74 -12.17 -1.04 -9.08
N THR A 75 -11.51 -0.77 -10.20
CA THR A 75 -11.26 0.61 -10.64
C THR A 75 -12.35 1.18 -11.55
N HIS A 76 -13.43 0.43 -11.82
CA HIS A 76 -14.53 0.85 -12.70
C HIS A 76 -14.07 1.45 -14.06
N ASN A 77 -13.09 0.82 -14.71
CA ASN A 77 -12.44 1.31 -15.94
C ASN A 77 -11.77 2.69 -15.82
N SER A 78 -11.53 3.13 -14.59
CA SER A 78 -10.79 4.32 -14.21
C SER A 78 -9.43 3.95 -13.60
N GLN A 79 -8.70 4.94 -13.13
CA GLN A 79 -7.40 4.75 -12.47
C GLN A 79 -7.48 5.11 -10.99
N CYS A 80 -6.79 4.31 -10.15
CA CYS A 80 -6.54 4.67 -8.76
C CYS A 80 -5.79 6.01 -8.71
N SER A 81 -6.29 6.95 -7.91
CA SER A 81 -5.72 8.29 -7.80
C SER A 81 -5.35 8.68 -6.37
N VAL A 82 -6.04 8.12 -5.38
CA VAL A 82 -5.82 8.42 -3.96
C VAL A 82 -5.89 7.16 -3.11
N MET A 83 -5.14 7.15 -2.01
CA MET A 83 -5.13 6.09 -1.01
C MET A 83 -4.85 6.70 0.36
N ASP A 84 -5.48 6.15 1.39
CA ASP A 84 -5.15 6.48 2.77
C ASP A 84 -5.33 5.27 3.71
N VAL A 85 -4.65 5.30 4.85
CA VAL A 85 -4.71 4.29 5.91
C VAL A 85 -5.23 4.94 7.18
N SER A 86 -6.31 4.37 7.73
CA SER A 86 -6.86 4.83 9.02
C SER A 86 -5.81 4.86 10.13
N SER A 87 -5.95 5.81 11.06
CA SER A 87 -5.03 5.97 12.20
C SER A 87 -4.93 4.74 13.11
N THR A 88 -6.00 3.94 13.17
CA THR A 88 -6.09 2.67 13.90
C THR A 88 -5.51 1.48 13.13
N SER A 89 -5.15 1.68 11.85
CA SER A 89 -4.72 0.63 10.91
C SER A 89 -5.76 -0.45 10.61
N GLN A 90 -7.03 -0.20 10.91
CA GLN A 90 -8.10 -1.20 10.73
C GLN A 90 -8.82 -1.10 9.39
N ALA A 91 -8.69 0.04 8.73
CA ALA A 91 -9.29 0.32 7.44
C ALA A 91 -8.31 1.00 6.47
N LEU A 92 -8.48 0.67 5.19
CA LEU A 92 -7.83 1.28 4.04
C LEU A 92 -8.90 1.94 3.18
N ALA A 93 -8.59 3.09 2.59
CA ALA A 93 -9.46 3.74 1.63
C ALA A 93 -8.71 3.95 0.32
N PHE A 94 -9.39 3.71 -0.79
CA PHE A 94 -8.87 3.93 -2.15
C PHE A 94 -9.90 4.69 -2.97
N GLY A 95 -9.45 5.67 -3.73
CA GLY A 95 -10.29 6.46 -4.62
C GLY A 95 -9.82 6.41 -6.06
N ASP A 96 -10.76 6.35 -6.99
CA ASP A 96 -10.49 6.36 -8.43
C ASP A 96 -10.85 7.71 -9.09
N LEU A 97 -10.39 7.93 -10.33
CA LEU A 97 -10.74 9.15 -11.10
C LEU A 97 -12.21 9.18 -11.55
N GLY A 98 -12.96 8.09 -11.36
CA GLY A 98 -14.40 8.01 -11.60
C GLY A 98 -15.22 8.57 -10.43
N GLY A 99 -14.58 8.90 -9.30
CA GLY A 99 -15.22 9.43 -8.11
C GLY A 99 -15.70 8.35 -7.13
N HIS A 100 -15.34 7.08 -7.33
CA HIS A 100 -15.67 6.02 -6.38
C HIS A 100 -14.63 5.95 -5.27
N ILE A 101 -15.11 5.68 -4.05
CA ILE A 101 -14.27 5.42 -2.89
C ILE A 101 -14.61 4.03 -2.36
N GLN A 102 -13.60 3.17 -2.28
CA GLN A 102 -13.70 1.84 -1.71
C GLN A 102 -12.99 1.77 -0.38
N MET A 103 -13.63 1.14 0.60
CA MET A 103 -13.08 0.93 1.93
C MET A 103 -12.87 -0.56 2.16
N PHE A 104 -11.69 -0.90 2.68
CA PHE A 104 -11.30 -2.27 2.99
C PHE A 104 -10.94 -2.39 4.45
N SER A 105 -11.36 -3.47 5.09
CA SER A 105 -10.90 -3.89 6.41
C SER A 105 -10.48 -5.35 6.39
N ALA A 106 -9.79 -5.80 7.43
CA ALA A 106 -9.56 -7.23 7.61
C ALA A 106 -10.91 -7.96 7.73
N LYS A 107 -11.06 -9.09 7.05
CA LYS A 107 -12.32 -9.87 7.03
C LYS A 107 -12.86 -10.22 8.43
N GLN A 108 -11.96 -10.40 9.40
CA GLN A 108 -12.31 -10.68 10.79
C GLN A 108 -12.76 -9.45 11.61
N ASN A 109 -12.61 -8.24 11.06
CA ASN A 109 -12.99 -6.99 11.71
C ASN A 109 -14.26 -6.43 11.07
N LEU A 110 -15.40 -6.77 11.67
CA LEU A 110 -16.73 -6.41 11.16
C LEU A 110 -17.10 -4.94 11.43
N GLU A 111 -16.47 -4.31 12.43
CA GLU A 111 -16.75 -2.93 12.85
C GLU A 111 -15.43 -2.15 12.93
N PRO A 112 -14.79 -1.83 11.78
CA PRO A 112 -13.50 -1.16 11.76
C PRO A 112 -13.62 0.27 12.28
N ALA A 113 -12.89 0.59 13.35
CA ALA A 113 -12.76 1.96 13.83
C ALA A 113 -11.73 2.71 12.96
N TYR A 114 -12.02 3.95 12.54
CA TYR A 114 -11.09 4.75 11.73
C TYR A 114 -10.14 5.61 12.58
N ASN A 115 -10.60 5.99 13.77
CA ASN A 115 -9.88 6.81 14.73
C ASN A 115 -10.26 6.42 16.17
N SER A 116 -9.51 6.93 17.14
CA SER A 116 -9.72 6.65 18.58
C SER A 116 -10.73 7.58 19.26
N PHE A 117 -11.36 8.50 18.53
CA PHE A 117 -12.23 9.55 19.06
C PHE A 117 -13.71 9.34 18.75
N SER A 118 -14.04 8.52 17.75
CA SER A 118 -15.41 8.15 17.40
C SER A 118 -15.98 7.20 18.45
N ARG A 119 -16.55 7.75 19.53
CA ARG A 119 -17.34 7.02 20.52
C ARG A 119 -18.72 7.65 20.68
#